data_AF-W4M627-F1
#
_entry.id   AF-W4M627-F1
#
_cell.length_a   1.000
_cell.length_b   1.000
_cell.length_c   1.000
_cell.angle_alpha   90.00
_cell.angle_beta   90.00
_cell.angle_gamma   90.00
#
_symmetry.space_group_name_H-M   'P 1'
#
loop_
_entity.id
_entity.type
_entity.pdbx_description
1 polymer ?
#
loop_
_entity_poly.entity_id
_entity_poly.type
_entity_poly.pdbx_seq_one_letter_code
_entity_poly.pdbx_strand_id
1 'polypeptide(L)'
;MSEAIDATAQEVIRGALRAWGILDISAFLKAGDRAGSVDIHDGCGQVVASIRRDISPIGQVWHVGLVNRRERVFPSVVTALRYLRGHLCPEREAGRVLFGQGESR
;
A
#
# COMPACT_ATOMS: atom_id res chain seq x y z
N MET A 1 -19.66 -11.56 -9.90
CA MET A 1 -19.28 -10.19 -10.27
C MET A 1 -17.82 -10.02 -9.91
N SER A 2 -16.97 -9.80 -10.90
CA SER A 2 -15.52 -9.72 -10.72
C SER A 2 -15.20 -8.41 -10.01
N GLU A 3 -14.89 -8.47 -8.72
CA GLU A 3 -14.38 -7.31 -7.98
C GLU A 3 -12.94 -7.07 -8.44
N ALA A 4 -12.83 -6.30 -9.54
CA ALA A 4 -11.71 -5.41 -9.72
C ALA A 4 -11.42 -4.73 -8.38
N ILE A 5 -10.17 -4.38 -8.13
CA ILE A 5 -9.91 -3.45 -7.03
C ILE A 5 -10.83 -2.25 -7.23
N ASP A 6 -11.69 -2.03 -6.23
CA ASP A 6 -12.48 -0.83 -6.13
C ASP A 6 -11.51 0.35 -6.35
N ALA A 7 -11.80 1.21 -7.32
CA ALA A 7 -10.92 2.31 -7.73
C ALA A 7 -10.42 3.10 -6.49
N THR A 8 -11.27 3.18 -5.47
CA THR A 8 -10.98 3.71 -4.15
C THR A 8 -9.71 3.12 -3.50
N ALA A 9 -9.57 1.79 -3.44
CA ALA A 9 -8.40 1.15 -2.82
C ALA A 9 -7.12 1.40 -3.63
N GLN A 10 -7.21 1.38 -4.96
CA GLN A 10 -6.08 1.72 -5.82
C GLN A 10 -5.63 3.18 -5.61
N GLU A 11 -6.56 4.12 -5.51
CA GLU A 11 -6.24 5.52 -5.23
C GLU A 11 -5.61 5.72 -3.85
N VAL A 12 -6.08 5.00 -2.82
CA VAL A 12 -5.49 5.04 -1.48
C VAL A 12 -4.03 4.56 -1.50
N ILE A 13 -3.76 3.44 -2.17
CA ILE A 13 -2.40 2.90 -2.31
C ILE A 13 -1.53 3.88 -3.12
N ARG A 14 -2.06 4.41 -4.22
CA ARG A 14 -1.36 5.41 -5.05
C ARG A 14 -1.01 6.65 -4.25
N GLY A 15 -1.96 7.20 -3.50
CA GLY A 15 -1.76 8.37 -2.64
C GLY A 15 -0.68 8.12 -1.59
N ALA A 16 -0.70 6.94 -0.95
CA ALA A 16 0.32 6.55 0.02
C ALA A 16 1.72 6.48 -0.61
N LEU A 17 1.86 5.82 -1.77
CA LEU A 17 3.15 5.71 -2.44
C LEU A 17 3.67 7.07 -2.94
N ARG A 18 2.79 7.98 -3.40
CA ARG A 18 3.16 9.37 -3.73
C ARG A 18 3.66 10.11 -2.50
N ALA A 19 2.95 10.03 -1.37
CA ALA A 19 3.38 10.64 -0.12
C ALA A 19 4.73 10.09 0.37
N TRP A 20 5.03 8.82 0.07
CA TRP A 20 6.34 8.21 0.36
C TRP A 20 7.41 8.54 -0.69
N GLY A 21 7.06 9.22 -1.79
CA GLY A 21 7.96 9.55 -2.89
C GLY A 21 8.42 8.35 -3.72
N ILE A 22 7.69 7.23 -3.69
CA ILE A 22 8.07 5.99 -4.40
C ILE A 22 7.64 6.03 -5.87
N LEU A 23 6.44 6.53 -6.16
CA LEU A 23 5.92 6.58 -7.54
C LEU A 23 6.65 7.59 -8.43
N ASP A 24 7.26 8.62 -7.85
CA ASP A 24 7.96 9.64 -8.63
C ASP A 24 9.37 9.20 -9.05
N ILE A 25 9.92 8.16 -8.43
CA ILE A 25 11.35 7.81 -8.57
C ILE A 25 11.58 6.61 -9.49
N SER A 26 10.63 5.68 -9.59
CA SER A 26 10.69 4.55 -10.55
C SER A 26 9.51 3.58 -10.45
N ALA A 27 8.68 3.66 -9.42
CA ALA A 27 7.64 2.64 -9.22
C ALA A 27 6.33 2.96 -9.93
N PHE A 28 5.57 1.93 -10.30
CA PHE A 28 4.21 2.08 -10.82
C PHE A 28 3.27 0.98 -10.32
N LEU A 29 1.97 1.25 -10.38
CA LEU A 29 0.92 0.32 -9.94
C LEU A 29 0.28 -0.39 -11.13
N LYS A 30 0.05 -1.70 -11.00
CA LYS A 30 -0.77 -2.51 -11.92
C LYS A 30 -1.80 -3.32 -11.14
N ALA A 31 -2.88 -3.72 -11.82
CA ALA A 31 -3.75 -4.75 -11.29
C ALA A 31 -2.96 -6.07 -11.21
N GLY A 32 -3.01 -6.74 -10.07
CA GLY A 32 -2.33 -8.03 -9.88
C GLY A 32 -3.17 -9.21 -10.36
N ASP A 33 -2.56 -10.39 -10.33
CA ASP A 33 -3.15 -11.64 -10.86
C ASP A 33 -4.38 -12.13 -10.06
N ARG A 34 -4.58 -11.63 -8.84
CA ARG A 34 -5.71 -12.00 -7.98
C ARG A 34 -6.76 -10.90 -7.96
N ALA A 35 -8.03 -11.28 -7.89
CA ALA A 35 -9.12 -10.34 -7.64
C ALA A 35 -8.82 -9.51 -6.38
N GLY A 36 -9.10 -8.21 -6.43
CA GLY A 36 -8.82 -7.32 -5.32
C GLY A 36 -7.33 -7.07 -5.02
N SER A 37 -6.38 -7.38 -5.93
CA SER A 37 -4.93 -7.13 -5.76
C SER A 37 -4.35 -6.01 -6.65
N VAL A 38 -3.47 -5.18 -6.06
CA VAL A 38 -2.59 -4.23 -6.75
C VAL A 38 -1.16 -4.75 -6.60
N ASP A 39 -0.45 -4.83 -7.71
CA ASP A 39 0.99 -5.03 -7.74
C ASP A 39 1.72 -3.70 -7.86
N ILE A 40 2.82 -3.60 -7.11
CA ILE A 40 3.73 -2.46 -7.07
C ILE A 40 4.99 -2.91 -7.78
N HIS A 41 5.31 -2.27 -8.89
CA HIS A 41 6.48 -2.57 -9.71
C HIS A 41 7.56 -1.52 -9.48
N ASP A 42 8.83 -1.90 -9.60
CA ASP A 42 9.95 -0.97 -9.71
C ASP A 42 10.10 -0.41 -11.15
N GLY A 43 11.15 0.40 -11.36
CA GLY A 43 11.44 1.04 -12.65
C GLY A 43 11.91 0.07 -13.74
N CYS A 44 12.29 -1.14 -13.35
CA CYS A 44 12.63 -2.22 -14.27
C CYS A 44 11.40 -3.10 -14.57
N GLY A 45 10.23 -2.78 -14.00
CA GLY A 45 9.00 -3.52 -14.18
C GLY A 45 8.86 -4.77 -13.32
N GLN A 46 9.78 -5.02 -12.39
CA GLN A 46 9.70 -6.16 -11.47
C GLN A 46 8.70 -5.86 -10.35
N VAL A 47 7.85 -6.82 -10.01
CA VAL A 47 6.97 -6.70 -8.84
C VAL A 47 7.84 -6.69 -7.60
N VAL A 48 7.78 -5.63 -6.80
CA VAL A 48 8.50 -5.52 -5.51
C VAL A 48 7.59 -5.77 -4.31
N ALA A 49 6.29 -5.52 -4.48
CA ALA A 49 5.28 -5.76 -3.47
C ALA A 49 3.90 -5.95 -4.11
N SER A 50 3.00 -6.60 -3.40
CA SER A 50 1.59 -6.68 -3.76
C SER A 50 0.72 -6.40 -2.54
N ILE A 51 -0.45 -5.84 -2.77
CA ILE A 51 -1.44 -5.60 -1.73
C ILE A 51 -2.80 -6.04 -2.22
N ARG A 52 -3.50 -6.86 -1.44
CA ARG A 52 -4.81 -7.41 -1.80
C ARG A 52 -5.81 -7.20 -0.67
N ARG A 53 -7.02 -6.76 -1.02
CA ARG A 53 -8.17 -6.70 -0.12
C ARG A 53 -8.98 -7.99 -0.26
N ASP A 54 -9.37 -8.58 0.86
CA ASP A 54 -10.29 -9.72 0.89
C ASP A 54 -11.41 -9.50 1.92
N ILE A 55 -12.55 -10.16 1.70
CA ILE A 55 -13.71 -10.11 2.59
C ILE A 55 -13.64 -11.30 3.55
N SER A 56 -13.78 -11.03 4.84
CA SER A 56 -13.75 -12.00 5.92
C SER A 56 -15.03 -11.90 6.75
N PRO A 57 -15.44 -12.96 7.46
CA PRO A 57 -16.59 -12.93 8.37
C PRO A 57 -16.54 -11.81 9.43
N ILE A 58 -15.33 -11.31 9.74
CA ILE A 58 -15.09 -10.26 10.73
C ILE A 58 -14.82 -8.88 10.11
N GLY A 59 -15.00 -8.73 8.80
CA GLY A 59 -14.78 -7.47 8.07
C GLY A 59 -13.77 -7.60 6.94
N GLN A 60 -13.09 -6.51 6.60
CA GLN A 60 -12.09 -6.51 5.53
C GLN A 60 -10.72 -6.90 6.07
N VAL A 61 -10.00 -7.74 5.32
CA VAL A 61 -8.60 -8.07 5.59
C VAL A 61 -7.71 -7.66 4.43
N TRP A 62 -6.47 -7.32 4.75
CA TRP A 62 -5.50 -6.79 3.80
C TRP A 62 -4.27 -7.67 3.81
N HIS A 63 -3.99 -8.28 2.66
CA HIS A 63 -2.82 -9.10 2.42
C HIS A 63 -1.74 -8.22 1.82
N VAL A 64 -0.52 -8.30 2.34
CA VAL A 64 0.66 -7.64 1.77
C VAL A 64 1.71 -8.70 1.45
N GLY A 65 2.02 -8.83 0.16
CA GLY A 65 3.14 -9.60 -0.34
C GLY A 65 4.35 -8.71 -0.56
N LEU A 66 5.53 -9.21 -0.21
CA LEU A 66 6.82 -8.60 -0.55
C LEU A 66 7.66 -9.66 -1.24
N VAL A 67 8.50 -9.27 -2.19
CA VAL A 67 9.41 -10.20 -2.86
C VAL A 67 10.26 -10.96 -1.83
N ASN A 68 10.39 -12.27 -2.03
CA ASN A 68 11.17 -13.17 -1.17
C ASN A 68 10.73 -13.19 0.30
N ARG A 69 9.48 -12.80 0.60
CA ARG A 69 8.92 -12.86 1.95
C ARG A 69 7.55 -13.50 1.95
N ARG A 70 7.21 -14.09 3.10
CA ARG A 70 5.87 -14.62 3.33
C ARG A 70 4.85 -13.47 3.34
N GLU A 71 3.73 -13.68 2.66
CA GLU A 71 2.57 -12.79 2.70
C GLU A 71 2.12 -12.56 4.15
N ARG A 72 1.81 -11.31 4.48
CA ARG A 72 1.27 -10.93 5.80
C ARG A 72 -0.15 -10.43 5.67
N VAL A 73 -0.95 -10.68 6.71
CA VAL A 73 -2.36 -10.30 6.77
C VAL A 73 -2.56 -9.25 7.86
N PHE A 74 -3.34 -8.22 7.55
CA PHE A 74 -3.64 -7.10 8.42
C PHE A 74 -5.14 -6.85 8.49
N PRO A 75 -5.69 -6.46 9.66
CA PRO A 75 -7.11 -6.19 9.81
C PRO A 75 -7.51 -4.80 9.28
N SER A 76 -6.57 -3.99 8.81
CA SER A 76 -6.85 -2.66 8.28
C SER A 76 -5.84 -2.21 7.23
N VAL A 77 -6.31 -1.40 6.28
CA VAL A 77 -5.48 -0.79 5.23
C VAL A 77 -4.36 0.06 5.83
N VAL A 78 -4.63 0.76 6.94
CA VAL A 78 -3.64 1.62 7.61
C VAL A 78 -2.45 0.80 8.11
N THR A 79 -2.71 -0.36 8.72
CA THR A 79 -1.63 -1.23 9.23
C THR A 79 -0.87 -1.89 8.09
N ALA A 80 -1.57 -2.31 7.04
CA ALA A 80 -0.97 -2.83 5.82
C ALA A 80 -0.03 -1.81 5.16
N LEU A 81 -0.47 -0.55 5.01
CA LEU A 81 0.32 0.52 4.44
C LEU A 81 1.52 0.90 5.32
N ARG A 82 1.37 0.91 6.66
CA ARG A 82 2.51 1.12 7.57
C ARG A 82 3.57 0.01 7.42
N TYR A 83 3.13 -1.24 7.35
CA TYR A 83 4.02 -2.37 7.11
C TYR A 83 4.73 -2.24 5.76
N LEU A 84 3.98 -1.94 4.69
CA LEU A 84 4.51 -1.76 3.34
C LEU A 84 5.53 -0.62 3.29
N ARG A 85 5.23 0.53 3.89
CA ARG A 85 6.13 1.67 4.00
C ARG A 85 7.47 1.30 4.63
N GLY A 86 7.46 0.56 5.74
CA GLY A 86 8.68 0.15 6.43
C GLY A 86 9.62 -0.69 5.56
N HIS A 87 9.12 -1.23 4.44
CA HIS A 87 9.91 -2.00 3.48
C HIS A 87 10.25 -1.22 2.22
N LEU A 88 9.30 -0.45 1.68
CA LEU A 88 9.52 0.31 0.44
C LEU A 88 10.25 1.64 0.66
N CYS A 89 10.22 2.18 1.88
CA CYS A 89 10.86 3.44 2.21
C CYS A 89 11.38 3.46 3.66
N PRO A 90 12.34 2.56 4.01
CA PRO A 90 12.84 2.42 5.38
C PRO A 90 13.56 3.68 5.88
N GLU A 91 14.27 4.39 4.99
CA GLU A 91 15.03 5.61 5.32
C GLU A 91 14.14 6.82 5.64
N ARG A 92 12.88 6.82 5.19
CA ARG A 92 11.91 7.83 5.60
C ARG A 92 11.27 7.34 6.88
N GLU A 93 11.89 7.66 8.02
CA GLU A 93 11.32 7.49 9.36
C GLU A 93 9.82 7.78 9.30
N ALA A 94 9.02 6.94 9.98
CA ALA A 94 7.59 7.12 10.12
C ALA A 94 7.26 8.46 10.76
N GLY A 95 7.39 9.55 9.97
CA GLY A 95 7.29 10.92 10.40
C GLY A 95 5.99 11.00 11.12
N ARG A 96 6.08 11.18 12.44
CA ARG A 96 4.94 11.55 13.25
C ARG A 96 4.36 12.75 12.51
N VAL A 97 3.17 12.59 11.93
CA VAL A 97 2.32 13.74 11.66
C VAL A 97 1.97 14.25 13.06
N LEU A 98 2.88 15.02 13.64
CA LEU A 98 2.55 15.92 14.71
C LEU A 98 1.60 16.89 14.04
N PHE A 99 0.31 16.78 14.35
CA PHE A 99 -0.62 17.87 14.16
C PHE A 99 -0.01 19.05 14.90
N GLY A 100 0.70 19.92 14.19
CA GLY A 100 1.09 21.21 14.71
C GLY A 100 -0.20 21.97 14.95
N GLN A 101 -0.65 22.04 16.20
CA GLN A 101 -1.44 23.18 16.61
C GLN A 101 -0.52 24.39 16.49
N GLY A 102 -0.81 25.27 15.54
CA GLY A 102 -0.14 26.55 15.39
C GLY A 102 -0.71 27.28 14.17
N GLU A 103 -1.30 28.46 14.27
CA GLU A 103 -1.58 29.34 15.41
C GLU A 103 -2.86 30.12 15.08
N SER A 104 -3.61 30.50 16.12
CA SER A 104 -4.62 31.56 16.02
C SER A 104 -4.00 32.80 15.40
N ARG A 105 -4.65 33.34 14.37
CA ARG A 105 -4.67 34.78 14.14
C ARG A 105 -6.08 35.29 14.42
#